data_AF-A0A924JEH7-F1
#
_entry.id   AF-A0A924JEH7-F1
#
_cell.length_a   1.000
_cell.length_b   1.000
_cell.length_c   1.000
_cell.angle_alpha   90.00
_cell.angle_beta   90.00
_cell.angle_gamma   90.00
#
_symmetry.space_group_name_H-M   'P 1'
#
loop_
_entity.id
_entity.type
_entity.pdbx_description
1 polymer ?
#
loop_
_entity_poly.entity_id
_entity_poly.type
_entity_poly.pdbx_seq_one_letter_code
_entity_poly.pdbx_strand_id
1 'polypeptide(L)'
;MKFKLSEILLLAGAGGFLVIWIAEYMRTTFADSYWLMMLMLGCLLGFQYMKNKRLEREKAISPTIKQMIDDRKRSVQQQPGQPAKKSPRKK
;
A
#
# COMPACT_ATOMS: atom_id res chain seq x y z
N MET A 1 -4.98 -1.92 6.51
CA MET A 1 -4.35 -1.07 5.48
C MET A 1 -3.47 -0.05 6.18
N LYS A 2 -2.14 -0.12 6.02
CA LYS A 2 -1.22 0.89 6.58
C LYS A 2 -0.89 1.90 5.48
N PHE A 3 -1.53 3.06 5.52
CA PHE A 3 -1.21 4.15 4.61
C PHE A 3 0.19 4.69 4.91
N LYS A 4 0.98 4.92 3.87
CA LYS A 4 2.29 5.57 4.04
C LYS A 4 2.06 7.07 4.22
N LEU A 5 2.95 7.73 4.95
CA LEU A 5 2.89 9.18 5.17
C LEU A 5 2.73 9.95 3.83
N SER A 6 3.44 9.52 2.79
CA SER A 6 3.34 10.11 1.45
C SER A 6 1.95 10.01 0.82
N GLU A 7 1.22 8.91 1.07
CA GLU A 7 -0.15 8.74 0.56
C GLU A 7 -1.12 9.68 1.29
N ILE A 8 -0.95 9.82 2.60
CA ILE A 8 -1.73 10.76 3.42
C ILE A 8 -1.45 12.20 2.99
N LEU A 9 -0.18 12.53 2.76
CA LEU A 9 0.23 13.86 2.35
C LEU A 9 -0.31 14.22 0.95
N LEU A 10 -0.28 13.28 0.00
CA LEU A 10 -0.88 13.47 -1.33
C LEU A 10 -2.39 13.65 -1.25
N LEU A 11 -3.07 12.87 -0.39
CA LEU A 11 -4.52 12.97 -0.23
C LEU A 11 -4.91 14.29 0.46
N ALA A 12 -4.19 14.70 1.50
CA ALA A 12 -4.39 15.97 2.19
C ALA A 12 -4.09 17.16 1.25
N GLY A 13 -3.02 17.07 0.45
CA GLY A 13 -2.70 18.06 -0.58
C GLY A 13 -3.79 18.20 -1.62
N ALA A 14 -4.33 17.07 -2.13
CA ALA A 14 -5.48 17.09 -3.05
C ALA A 14 -6.70 17.77 -2.42
N GLY A 15 -7.00 17.47 -1.16
CA GLY A 15 -8.08 18.12 -0.41
C GLY A 15 -7.85 19.62 -0.23
N GLY A 16 -6.62 20.03 0.11
CA GLY A 16 -6.25 21.43 0.26
C GLY A 16 -6.41 22.22 -1.03
N PHE A 17 -5.87 21.70 -2.15
CA PHE A 17 -6.03 22.35 -3.45
C PHE A 17 -7.49 22.39 -3.91
N LEU A 18 -8.30 21.38 -3.58
CA LEU A 18 -9.73 21.39 -3.88
C LEU A 18 -10.45 22.52 -3.12
N VAL A 19 -10.20 22.66 -1.82
CA VAL A 19 -10.82 23.73 -1.01
C VAL A 19 -10.42 25.12 -1.51
N ILE A 20 -9.13 25.31 -1.82
CA ILE A 20 -8.64 26.57 -2.40
C ILE A 20 -9.28 26.83 -3.75
N TRP A 21 -9.38 25.81 -4.61
CA TRP A 21 -10.04 25.95 -5.92
C TRP A 21 -11.51 26.34 -5.79
N ILE A 22 -12.26 25.74 -4.87
CA ILE A 22 -13.68 26.10 -4.65
C ILE A 22 -13.79 27.56 -4.21
N ALA A 23 -12.96 27.99 -3.24
CA ALA A 23 -12.95 29.38 -2.79
C ALA A 23 -12.61 30.35 -3.92
N GLU A 24 -11.65 30.01 -4.77
CA GLU A 24 -11.22 30.84 -5.89
C GLU A 24 -12.24 30.83 -7.05
N TYR A 25 -12.91 29.72 -7.29
CA TYR A 25 -13.99 29.59 -8.27
C TYR A 25 -15.21 30.42 -7.88
N MET A 26 -15.47 30.58 -6.57
CA MET A 26 -16.51 31.52 -6.11
C MET A 26 -16.13 32.99 -6.34
N ARG A 27 -14.83 33.29 -6.44
CA ARG A 27 -14.31 34.66 -6.59
C ARG A 27 -14.04 35.02 -8.06
N THR A 28 -13.70 34.05 -8.89
CA THR A 28 -13.15 34.23 -10.24
C THR A 28 -13.79 33.27 -11.25
N THR A 29 -13.35 33.33 -12.51
CA THR A 29 -13.84 32.41 -13.54
C THR A 29 -13.05 31.09 -13.55
N PHE A 30 -13.59 30.09 -14.26
CA PHE A 30 -12.91 28.81 -14.43
C PHE A 30 -11.53 28.95 -15.10
N ALA A 31 -11.41 29.85 -16.06
CA ALA A 31 -10.18 30.04 -16.84
C ALA A 31 -9.00 30.54 -16.00
N ASP A 32 -9.27 31.25 -14.90
CA ASP A 32 -8.22 31.79 -14.02
C ASP A 32 -7.82 30.80 -12.92
N SER A 33 -8.73 29.89 -12.54
CA SER A 33 -8.58 29.00 -11.38
C SER A 33 -8.29 27.55 -11.74
N TYR A 34 -8.46 27.11 -13.00
CA TYR A 34 -8.33 25.69 -13.39
C TYR A 34 -6.98 25.05 -13.06
N TRP A 35 -5.91 25.84 -12.93
CA TRP A 35 -4.59 25.34 -12.56
C TRP A 35 -4.57 24.69 -11.16
N LEU A 36 -5.35 25.20 -10.21
CA LEU A 36 -5.53 24.58 -8.89
C LEU A 36 -6.23 23.23 -9.01
N MET A 37 -7.17 23.12 -9.94
CA MET A 37 -7.82 21.85 -10.26
C MET A 37 -6.79 20.86 -10.85
N MET A 38 -5.88 21.32 -11.71
CA MET A 38 -4.79 20.48 -12.23
C MET A 38 -3.83 20.01 -11.14
N LEU A 39 -3.54 20.85 -10.14
CA LEU A 39 -2.72 20.45 -8.98
C LEU A 39 -3.45 19.41 -8.12
N MET A 40 -4.74 19.61 -7.85
CA MET A 40 -5.59 18.64 -7.16
C MET A 40 -5.60 17.29 -7.89
N LEU A 41 -5.77 17.30 -9.22
CA LEU A 41 -5.69 16.11 -10.06
C LEU A 41 -4.31 15.46 -10.03
N GLY A 42 -3.24 16.25 -10.10
CA GLY A 42 -1.87 15.76 -10.00
C GLY A 42 -1.62 15.01 -8.69
N CYS A 43 -2.09 15.56 -7.56
CA CYS A 43 -2.02 14.90 -6.26
C CYS A 43 -2.83 13.59 -6.23
N LEU A 44 -4.04 13.57 -6.79
CA LEU A 44 -4.88 12.37 -6.86
C LEU A 44 -4.27 11.27 -7.74
N LEU A 45 -3.74 11.63 -8.91
CA LEU A 45 -3.07 10.69 -9.80
C LEU A 45 -1.78 10.16 -9.17
N GLY A 46 -1.01 11.01 -8.51
CA GLY A 46 0.15 10.59 -7.71
C GLY A 46 -0.23 9.62 -6.59
N PHE A 47 -1.32 9.88 -5.88
CA PHE A 47 -1.86 8.99 -4.84
C PHE A 47 -2.29 7.64 -5.43
N GLN A 48 -3.02 7.64 -6.54
CA GLN A 48 -3.42 6.44 -7.26
C GLN A 48 -2.22 5.62 -7.71
N TYR A 49 -1.20 6.27 -8.27
CA TYR A 49 0.04 5.61 -8.71
C TYR A 49 0.78 4.97 -7.52
N MET A 50 0.96 5.69 -6.42
CA MET A 50 1.61 5.15 -5.22
C MET A 50 0.84 3.96 -4.64
N LYS A 51 -0.49 4.05 -4.60
CA LYS A 51 -1.35 2.95 -4.15
C LYS A 51 -1.27 1.74 -5.06
N ASN A 52 -1.35 1.93 -6.37
CA ASN A 52 -1.26 0.83 -7.34
C ASN A 52 0.11 0.16 -7.27
N LYS A 53 1.19 0.94 -7.19
CA LYS A 53 2.54 0.41 -7.00
C LYS A 53 2.70 -0.39 -5.71
N ARG A 54 2.03 0.01 -4.62
CA ARG A 54 2.00 -0.80 -3.38
C ARG A 54 1.22 -2.10 -3.60
N LEU A 55 0.05 -2.03 -4.22
CA LEU A 55 -0.78 -3.20 -4.54
C LEU A 55 -0.03 -4.20 -5.43
N GLU A 56 0.72 -3.73 -6.43
CA GLU A 56 1.55 -4.56 -7.29
C GLU A 56 2.66 -5.25 -6.51
N ARG A 57 3.33 -4.56 -5.59
CA ARG A 57 4.32 -5.19 -4.69
C ARG A 57 3.68 -6.25 -3.79
N GLU A 58 2.49 -6.00 -3.27
CA GLU A 58 1.76 -6.97 -2.46
C GLU A 58 1.30 -8.18 -3.27
N LYS A 59 0.96 -8.00 -4.55
CA LYS A 59 0.62 -9.09 -5.49
C LYS A 59 1.87 -9.86 -5.96
N ALA A 60 3.00 -9.18 -6.16
CA ALA A 60 4.28 -9.76 -6.56
C ALA A 60 4.93 -10.58 -5.44
N ILE A 61 4.62 -10.28 -4.17
CA ILE A 61 4.80 -11.23 -3.07
C ILE A 61 3.74 -12.33 -3.24
N SER A 62 4.01 -13.21 -4.20
CA SER A 62 3.17 -14.36 -4.54
C SER A 62 2.72 -15.10 -3.27
N PRO A 63 1.47 -15.61 -3.20
CA PRO A 63 0.97 -16.39 -2.07
C PRO A 63 1.96 -17.49 -1.63
N THR A 64 2.76 -18.01 -2.56
CA THR A 64 3.85 -18.96 -2.31
C THR A 64 4.93 -18.44 -1.35
N ILE A 65 5.35 -17.17 -1.44
CA ILE A 65 6.35 -16.60 -0.51
C ILE A 65 5.75 -16.40 0.88
N LYS A 66 4.46 -16.00 0.96
CA LYS A 66 3.76 -15.93 2.25
C LYS A 66 3.63 -17.31 2.89
N GLN A 67 3.29 -18.32 2.09
CA GLN A 67 3.24 -19.73 2.54
C GLN A 67 4.61 -20.23 3.00
N MET A 68 5.69 -19.96 2.26
CA MET A 68 7.05 -20.36 2.67
C MET A 68 7.51 -19.67 3.97
N ILE A 69 7.12 -18.41 4.19
CA ILE A 69 7.43 -17.70 5.44
C ILE A 69 6.60 -18.25 6.60
N ASP A 70 5.31 -18.53 6.40
CA ASP A 70 4.44 -19.14 7.41
C ASP A 70 4.87 -20.58 7.75
N ASP A 71 5.26 -21.38 6.76
CA ASP A 71 5.77 -22.75 6.95
C ASP A 71 7.11 -22.75 7.70
N ARG A 72 8.00 -21.79 7.39
CA ARG A 72 9.24 -21.59 8.16
C ARG A 72 8.94 -21.15 9.60
N LYS A 73 7.97 -20.28 9.81
CA LYS A 73 7.59 -19.83 11.15
C LYS A 73 6.99 -20.98 11.97
N ARG A 74 6.19 -21.85 11.33
CA ARG A 74 5.65 -23.08 11.92
C ARG A 74 6.75 -24.09 12.26
N SER A 75 7.72 -24.32 11.36
CA SER A 75 8.81 -25.25 11.62
C SER A 75 9.77 -24.76 12.72
N VAL A 76 10.00 -23.45 12.82
CA VAL A 76 10.77 -22.85 13.92
C VAL A 76 9.98 -22.85 15.23
N GLN A 77 8.66 -22.68 15.19
CA GLN A 77 7.80 -22.74 16.38
C GLN A 77 7.53 -24.19 16.85
N GLN A 78 7.70 -25.19 15.98
CA GLN A 78 7.61 -26.63 16.31
C GLN A 78 8.89 -27.22 16.89
N GLN A 79 9.95 -26.45 17.12
CA GLN A 79 11.09 -26.88 17.93
C GLN A 79 11.18 -26.06 19.22
N PRO A 80 10.48 -26.54 20.25
CA PRO A 80 11.15 -26.80 21.52
C PRO A 80 10.88 -28.26 21.94
N GLY A 81 11.82 -29.15 21.58
CA GLY A 81 12.01 -30.45 22.22
C GLY A 81 10.98 -31.56 21.94
N GLN A 82 11.31 -32.52 21.07
CA GLN A 82 11.21 -33.96 21.38
C GLN A 82 11.96 -34.84 20.35
N PRO A 83 12.52 -36.00 20.77
CA PRO A 83 13.60 -36.70 20.06
C PRO A 83 13.16 -37.86 19.14
N ALA A 84 14.04 -38.16 18.18
CA ALA A 84 14.25 -39.42 17.44
C ALA A 84 13.06 -40.40 17.26
N LYS A 85 12.47 -40.45 16.06
CA LYS A 85 11.77 -41.67 15.59
C LYS A 85 12.77 -42.59 14.89
N LYS A 86 13.12 -43.70 15.56
CA LYS A 86 13.84 -44.84 14.99
C LYS A 86 13.07 -45.38 13.79
N SER A 87 13.75 -45.47 12.65
CA SER A 87 13.28 -46.20 11.47
C SER A 87 13.17 -47.70 11.81
N PRO A 88 12.04 -48.38 11.52
CA PRO A 88 11.95 -49.81 11.73
C PRO A 88 12.74 -50.51 10.61
N ARG A 89 13.80 -51.20 11.03
CA ARG A 89 14.60 -52.12 10.21
C ARG A 89 13.67 -53.16 9.57
N LYS A 90 13.43 -53.06 8.26
CA LYS A 90 12.79 -54.14 7.50
C LYS A 90 13.75 -55.33 7.46
N LYS A 91 13.22 -56.49 7.88
CA LYS A 91 13.86 -57.81 7.75
C LYS A 91 13.96 -58.22 6.29
#